data_AF-A0A3D5MMX3-F1
#
_entry.id   AF-A0A3D5MMX3-F1
#
_cell.length_a   1.000
_cell.length_b   1.000
_cell.length_c   1.000
_cell.angle_alpha   90.00
_cell.angle_beta   90.00
_cell.angle_gamma   90.00
#
_symmetry.space_group_name_H-M   'P 1'
#
loop_
_entity.id
_entity.type
_entity.pdbx_description
1 polymer ?
#
loop_
_entity_poly.entity_id
_entity_poly.type
_entity_poly.pdbx_seq_one_letter_code
_entity_poly.pdbx_strand_id
1 'polypeptide(L)'
;MRRDRAVELRPAHIRAFLCLAEARHLVRVLADRLGGDYLWPGFDVTRVPVIFYHDGSEAFLLQHPDPPDEFERVRIPIPGLEEAEFHYHRGPLPYLPAVREVEAGGLRTAALPLSFFSTVAPPEALTVGLVHDLFHVFAASLGLEAADLRVLSRYPELDPTNNALGTLEGLILHDFLTDTLRDFLTEAPGTGPAPGGGVEPERTAYEFCLVRRERRGPLEDEVIDYEQQLEAREGLARYVEVKALIGAGSPEYEPSRAFRTLSGRDTYSLAPELVGNRLARLREINVKAAGAAWWRFFETGMALGLFADHIEPKWKSEVARGATLDSVVERGVRFLGDPGDERELDRLKEKYDYESRLETEWAFSLDERRRRDGLLARLLGAEGTRFTFDVSDLIPEETWWDSGRFTMVWDPSAVDTVSQNVRIHKRGLRFKGFGTDLRFKDLPVVEDLKHRLFHVSVPVKGALNLEGDGHPFSLGLGAQFEDGLEVRLPGVHARARSGYVKNLGETLYIKITR
;
A
#
# COMPACT_ATOMS: atom_id res chain seq x y z
N MET A 1 16.37 -18.59 38.30
CA MET A 1 16.27 -17.11 38.22
C MET A 1 17.19 -16.62 37.11
N ARG A 2 16.68 -16.49 35.87
CA ARG A 2 17.38 -15.70 34.84
C ARG A 2 17.24 -14.23 35.26
N ARG A 3 18.35 -13.51 35.39
CA ARG A 3 18.34 -12.07 35.70
C ARG A 3 17.64 -11.35 34.54
N ASP A 4 16.63 -10.54 34.83
CA ASP A 4 16.01 -9.65 33.85
C ASP A 4 17.11 -8.82 33.19
N ARG A 5 17.30 -9.00 31.88
CA ARG A 5 18.28 -8.25 31.11
C ARG A 5 17.74 -6.84 30.93
N ALA A 6 18.49 -5.83 31.38
CA ALA A 6 18.14 -4.44 31.12
C ALA A 6 18.29 -4.17 29.61
N VAL A 7 17.16 -3.94 28.93
CA VAL A 7 17.13 -3.49 27.54
C VAL A 7 17.19 -1.97 27.53
N GLU A 8 18.14 -1.41 26.78
CA GLU A 8 18.24 0.04 26.62
C GLU A 8 17.15 0.54 25.67
N LEU A 9 16.29 1.46 26.15
CA LEU A 9 15.21 2.01 25.35
C LEU A 9 15.64 3.29 24.64
N ARG A 10 15.50 3.30 23.32
CA ARG A 10 15.67 4.48 22.48
C ARG A 10 14.36 5.28 22.40
N PRO A 11 14.40 6.58 22.06
CA PRO A 11 13.19 7.40 21.94
C PRO A 11 12.11 6.80 21.03
N ALA A 12 12.50 6.17 19.91
CA ALA A 12 11.58 5.49 19.01
C ALA A 12 10.84 4.31 19.68
N HIS A 13 11.50 3.57 20.58
CA HIS A 13 10.87 2.48 21.33
C HIS A 13 9.78 3.03 22.23
N ILE A 14 10.13 4.05 23.02
CA ILE A 14 9.20 4.68 23.96
C ILE A 14 7.99 5.24 23.21
N ARG A 15 8.20 5.93 22.08
CA ARG A 15 7.10 6.44 21.26
C ARG A 15 6.21 5.32 20.72
N ALA A 16 6.78 4.25 20.17
CA ALA A 16 6.01 3.11 19.67
C ALA A 16 5.14 2.47 20.77
N PHE A 17 5.72 2.26 21.96
CA PHE A 17 5.00 1.64 23.07
C PHE A 17 3.92 2.56 23.65
N LEU A 18 4.16 3.86 23.75
CA LEU A 18 3.13 4.83 24.17
C LEU A 18 2.01 4.93 23.13
N CYS A 19 2.31 4.84 21.83
CA CYS A 19 1.29 4.78 20.78
C CYS A 19 0.44 3.51 20.92
N LEU A 20 1.04 2.34 21.19
CA LEU A 20 0.29 1.10 21.42
C LEU A 20 -0.59 1.19 22.66
N ALA A 21 -0.06 1.73 23.76
CA ALA A 21 -0.81 1.95 24.99
C ALA A 21 -2.05 2.83 24.75
N GLU A 22 -1.86 3.94 24.02
CA GLU A 22 -2.96 4.82 23.65
C GLU A 22 -3.93 4.17 22.67
N ALA A 23 -3.46 3.45 21.65
CA ALA A 23 -4.33 2.77 20.69
C ALA A 23 -5.28 1.78 21.41
N ARG A 24 -4.77 1.03 22.40
CA ARG A 24 -5.58 0.15 23.26
C ARG A 24 -6.64 0.90 24.05
N HIS A 25 -6.27 2.03 24.65
CA HIS A 25 -7.20 2.88 25.39
C HIS A 25 -8.26 3.48 24.47
N LEU A 26 -7.84 4.05 23.35
CA LEU A 26 -8.67 4.70 22.35
C LEU A 26 -9.75 3.76 21.84
N VAL A 27 -9.37 2.60 21.30
CA VAL A 27 -10.34 1.65 20.72
C VAL A 27 -11.34 1.17 21.77
N ARG A 28 -10.89 0.87 23.00
CA ARG A 28 -11.78 0.46 24.10
C ARG A 28 -12.76 1.58 24.45
N VAL A 29 -12.28 2.80 24.68
CA VAL A 29 -13.14 3.92 25.08
C VAL A 29 -14.15 4.26 23.99
N LEU A 30 -13.75 4.21 22.72
CA LEU A 30 -14.68 4.41 21.60
C LEU A 30 -15.73 3.30 21.54
N ALA A 31 -15.34 2.03 21.74
CA ALA A 31 -16.29 0.92 21.79
C ALA A 31 -17.28 1.05 22.95
N ASP A 32 -16.81 1.43 24.14
CA ASP A 32 -17.65 1.61 25.32
C ASP A 32 -18.64 2.78 25.16
N ARG A 33 -18.20 3.88 24.53
CA ARG A 33 -19.00 5.11 24.39
C ARG A 33 -19.92 5.12 23.18
N LEU A 34 -19.43 4.64 22.04
CA LEU A 34 -20.07 4.78 20.73
C LEU A 34 -20.58 3.44 20.19
N GLY A 35 -20.36 2.35 20.93
CA GLY A 35 -20.75 0.99 20.58
C GLY A 35 -19.60 0.18 19.98
N GLY A 36 -19.60 -1.13 20.24
CA GLY A 36 -18.56 -2.06 19.77
C GLY A 36 -18.38 -2.13 18.25
N ASP A 37 -19.37 -1.64 17.49
CA ASP A 37 -19.34 -1.60 16.02
C ASP A 37 -18.86 -0.25 15.46
N TYR A 38 -18.56 0.74 16.33
CA TYR A 38 -18.22 2.11 15.92
C TYR A 38 -17.02 2.16 14.96
N LEU A 39 -15.91 1.51 15.33
CA LEU A 39 -14.77 1.33 14.43
C LEU A 39 -15.05 0.16 13.48
N TRP A 40 -15.13 -1.05 14.02
CA TRP A 40 -15.53 -2.24 13.27
C TRP A 40 -15.99 -3.36 14.21
N PRO A 41 -17.06 -4.11 13.87
CA PRO A 41 -17.56 -5.21 14.71
C PRO A 41 -16.47 -6.23 15.06
N GLY A 42 -16.22 -6.39 16.36
CA GLY A 42 -15.24 -7.37 16.87
C GLY A 42 -13.77 -6.98 16.74
N PHE A 43 -13.46 -5.77 16.25
CA PHE A 43 -12.08 -5.28 16.19
C PHE A 43 -11.59 -4.87 17.58
N ASP A 44 -10.58 -5.60 18.08
CA ASP A 44 -9.95 -5.36 19.38
C ASP A 44 -8.42 -5.41 19.23
N VAL A 45 -7.81 -4.23 19.34
CA VAL A 45 -6.36 -4.04 19.22
C VAL A 45 -5.55 -4.78 20.29
N THR A 46 -6.16 -5.14 21.43
CA THR A 46 -5.47 -5.90 22.48
C THR A 46 -5.23 -7.36 22.10
N ARG A 47 -5.95 -7.85 21.09
CA ARG A 47 -5.89 -9.23 20.60
C ARG A 47 -5.03 -9.40 19.35
N VAL A 48 -4.50 -8.31 18.81
CA VAL A 48 -3.65 -8.32 17.61
C VAL A 48 -2.18 -8.35 18.03
N PRO A 49 -1.42 -9.43 17.73
CA PRO A 49 0.01 -9.46 17.99
C PRO A 49 0.74 -8.38 17.18
N VAL A 50 1.76 -7.76 17.78
CA VAL A 50 2.54 -6.69 17.15
C VAL A 50 4.04 -6.84 17.40
N ILE A 51 4.83 -6.68 16.33
CA ILE A 51 6.28 -6.61 16.36
C ILE A 51 6.73 -5.21 15.96
N PHE A 52 7.47 -4.55 16.86
CA PHE A 52 8.23 -3.34 16.56
C PHE A 52 9.69 -3.72 16.31
N TYR A 53 10.26 -3.35 15.17
CA TYR A 53 11.61 -3.79 14.81
C TYR A 53 12.51 -2.67 14.29
N HIS A 54 13.81 -2.81 14.47
CA HIS A 54 14.83 -2.03 13.76
C HIS A 54 15.60 -2.98 12.85
N ASP A 55 15.60 -2.69 11.54
CA ASP A 55 16.12 -3.58 10.52
C ASP A 55 17.47 -4.19 10.88
N GLY A 56 17.51 -5.52 10.93
CA GLY A 56 18.71 -6.31 11.16
C GLY A 56 19.34 -6.20 12.55
N SER A 57 18.73 -5.51 13.53
CA SER A 57 19.35 -5.29 14.84
C SER A 57 18.53 -5.77 16.04
N GLU A 58 17.23 -5.48 16.11
CA GLU A 58 16.40 -5.90 17.24
C GLU A 58 14.90 -5.85 16.94
N ALA A 59 14.12 -6.57 17.74
CA ALA A 59 12.67 -6.60 17.68
C ALA A 59 12.03 -6.73 19.07
N PHE A 60 10.85 -6.14 19.22
CA PHE A 60 9.97 -6.25 20.38
C PHE A 60 8.63 -6.81 19.93
N LEU A 61 8.27 -7.99 20.42
CA LEU A 61 6.98 -8.63 20.22
C LEU A 61 6.09 -8.41 21.45
N LEU A 62 4.85 -8.04 21.23
CA LEU A 62 3.83 -7.85 22.26
C LEU A 62 2.51 -8.50 21.83
N GLN A 63 1.66 -8.80 22.82
CA GLN A 63 0.30 -9.33 22.62
C GLN A 63 0.25 -10.70 21.90
N HIS A 64 1.37 -11.40 21.87
CA HIS A 64 1.46 -12.74 21.29
C HIS A 64 1.19 -13.80 22.36
N PRO A 65 0.19 -14.68 22.17
CA PRO A 65 -0.21 -15.65 23.20
C PRO A 65 0.84 -16.75 23.43
N ASP A 66 1.61 -17.11 22.39
CA ASP A 66 2.68 -18.12 22.45
C ASP A 66 3.94 -17.65 21.69
N PRO A 67 4.71 -16.70 22.24
CA PRO A 67 5.83 -16.05 21.57
C PRO A 67 6.88 -17.06 21.07
N PRO A 68 7.47 -16.86 19.87
CA PRO A 68 8.52 -17.75 19.36
C PRO A 68 9.74 -17.84 20.30
N ASP A 69 10.39 -19.01 20.32
CA ASP A 69 11.51 -19.36 21.22
C ASP A 69 12.69 -18.38 21.15
N GLU A 70 12.89 -17.71 20.01
CA GLU A 70 13.95 -16.72 19.83
C GLU A 70 13.73 -15.41 20.60
N PHE A 71 12.52 -15.17 21.12
CA PHE A 71 12.26 -14.01 21.95
C PHE A 71 12.40 -14.30 23.44
N GLU A 72 13.13 -13.43 24.12
CA GLU A 72 13.28 -13.48 25.56
C GLU A 72 12.27 -12.54 26.23
N ARG A 73 11.55 -13.02 27.24
CA ARG A 73 10.67 -12.17 28.04
C ARG A 73 11.48 -11.08 28.75
N VAL A 74 11.02 -9.84 28.65
CA VAL A 74 11.58 -8.66 29.34
C VAL A 74 10.47 -7.87 30.03
N ARG A 75 10.83 -7.05 31.00
CA ARG A 75 9.91 -6.12 31.67
C ARG A 75 10.28 -4.70 31.33
N ILE A 76 9.32 -3.97 30.77
CA ILE A 76 9.51 -2.58 30.35
C ILE A 76 8.35 -1.77 30.94
N PRO A 77 8.61 -0.86 31.88
CA PRO A 77 7.55 -0.07 32.51
C PRO A 77 7.11 1.06 31.57
N ILE A 78 6.03 0.84 30.81
CA ILE A 78 5.41 1.86 29.95
C ILE A 78 4.02 2.18 30.50
N PRO A 79 3.66 3.48 30.68
CA PRO A 79 2.31 3.87 31.05
C PRO A 79 1.25 3.26 30.12
N GLY A 80 0.24 2.60 30.69
CA GLY A 80 -0.84 1.94 29.94
C GLY A 80 -0.48 0.56 29.36
N LEU A 81 0.73 0.06 29.59
CA LEU A 81 1.19 -1.29 29.23
C LEU A 81 1.83 -2.02 30.42
N GLU A 82 1.47 -1.63 31.65
CA GLU A 82 2.07 -2.20 32.87
C GLU A 82 1.86 -3.72 32.97
N GLU A 83 0.71 -4.21 32.49
CA GLU A 83 0.36 -5.64 32.48
C GLU A 83 0.75 -6.35 31.17
N ALA A 84 1.34 -5.63 30.20
CA ALA A 84 1.73 -6.23 28.93
C ALA A 84 3.03 -7.03 29.07
N GLU A 85 3.07 -8.22 28.47
CA GLU A 85 4.32 -8.98 28.33
C GLU A 85 5.11 -8.47 27.11
N PHE A 86 6.35 -8.09 27.35
CA PHE A 86 7.29 -7.71 26.32
C PHE A 86 8.22 -8.88 26.02
N HIS A 87 8.40 -9.17 24.74
CA HIS A 87 9.28 -10.22 24.25
C HIS A 87 10.33 -9.56 23.35
N TYR A 88 11.61 -9.72 23.68
CA TYR A 88 12.72 -9.04 23.02
C TYR A 88 13.61 -10.02 22.29
N HIS A 89 13.95 -9.68 21.06
CA HIS A 89 14.95 -10.40 20.27
C HIS A 89 16.05 -9.44 19.82
N ARG A 90 17.31 -9.87 19.95
CA ARG A 90 18.48 -9.15 19.45
C ARG A 90 19.07 -9.88 18.26
N GLY A 91 19.16 -9.18 17.14
CA GLY A 91 19.68 -9.69 15.88
C GLY A 91 18.65 -9.62 14.76
N PRO A 92 19.04 -10.06 13.56
CA PRO A 92 18.16 -10.13 12.41
C PRO A 92 17.14 -11.26 12.59
N LEU A 93 15.87 -10.95 12.31
CA LEU A 93 14.82 -11.96 12.16
C LEU A 93 14.59 -12.22 10.66
N PRO A 94 14.82 -13.45 10.15
CA PRO A 94 14.80 -13.74 8.72
C PRO A 94 13.40 -13.68 8.10
N TYR A 95 12.35 -13.72 8.92
CA TYR A 95 10.95 -13.62 8.50
C TYR A 95 10.39 -12.20 8.61
N LEU A 96 11.17 -11.20 9.02
CA LEU A 96 10.77 -9.79 8.92
C LEU A 96 11.08 -9.27 7.51
N PRO A 97 10.07 -8.94 6.69
CA PRO A 97 10.24 -8.44 5.34
C PRO A 97 9.99 -6.92 5.25
N ALA A 98 10.14 -6.39 4.03
CA ALA A 98 9.74 -5.03 3.65
C ALA A 98 8.20 -4.78 3.62
N VAL A 99 7.38 -5.64 4.24
CA VAL A 99 5.90 -5.54 4.27
C VAL A 99 5.36 -5.54 5.71
N ARG A 100 4.12 -5.02 5.90
CA ARG A 100 3.54 -4.65 7.21
C ARG A 100 2.94 -5.80 8.04
N GLU A 101 2.86 -7.02 7.50
CA GLU A 101 2.30 -8.21 8.17
C GLU A 101 3.27 -9.39 8.04
N VAL A 102 3.45 -10.16 9.12
CA VAL A 102 4.32 -11.34 9.15
C VAL A 102 3.64 -12.50 9.87
N GLU A 103 4.09 -13.72 9.58
CA GLU A 103 3.80 -14.86 10.42
C GLU A 103 4.91 -15.01 11.47
N ALA A 104 4.55 -14.86 12.74
CA ALA A 104 5.42 -15.13 13.87
C ALA A 104 4.77 -16.23 14.69
N GLY A 105 5.47 -17.35 14.93
CA GLY A 105 4.93 -18.45 15.73
C GLY A 105 3.59 -19.01 15.22
N GLY A 106 3.35 -19.00 13.90
CA GLY A 106 2.08 -19.44 13.31
C GLY A 106 0.92 -18.45 13.42
N LEU A 107 1.14 -17.26 13.98
CA LEU A 107 0.13 -16.20 14.06
C LEU A 107 0.49 -15.02 13.17
N ARG A 108 -0.52 -14.53 12.45
CA ARG A 108 -0.41 -13.29 11.69
C ARG A 108 -0.24 -12.13 12.67
N THR A 109 0.82 -11.37 12.47
CA THR A 109 1.35 -10.37 13.40
C THR A 109 1.63 -9.08 12.65
N ALA A 110 1.22 -7.94 13.20
CA ALA A 110 1.52 -6.64 12.63
C ALA A 110 3.01 -6.35 12.80
N ALA A 111 3.71 -5.97 11.74
CA ALA A 111 5.14 -5.69 11.75
C ALA A 111 5.40 -4.24 11.40
N LEU A 112 5.82 -3.44 12.40
CA LEU A 112 6.07 -2.01 12.23
C LEU A 112 7.54 -1.66 12.45
N PRO A 113 8.21 -1.02 11.49
CA PRO A 113 9.57 -0.56 11.68
C PRO A 113 9.60 0.62 12.66
N LEU A 114 10.52 0.60 13.61
CA LEU A 114 10.75 1.66 14.61
C LEU A 114 11.13 3.01 13.97
N SER A 115 11.59 3.02 12.72
CA SER A 115 11.81 4.24 11.94
C SER A 115 10.52 5.04 11.73
N PHE A 116 9.36 4.38 11.67
CA PHE A 116 8.04 5.04 11.61
C PHE A 116 7.80 5.96 12.82
N PHE A 117 8.22 5.51 14.01
CA PHE A 117 8.07 6.25 15.26
C PHE A 117 9.22 7.25 15.52
N SER A 118 10.20 7.30 14.62
CA SER A 118 11.27 8.30 14.62
C SER A 118 10.88 9.56 13.84
N THR A 119 9.70 9.58 13.21
CA THR A 119 9.20 10.72 12.42
C THR A 119 8.76 11.90 13.28
N VAL A 120 8.66 13.08 12.68
CA VAL A 120 8.09 14.29 13.30
C VAL A 120 6.55 14.31 13.27
N ALA A 121 5.91 13.20 12.89
CA ALA A 121 4.46 13.12 12.84
C ALA A 121 3.84 13.34 14.24
N PRO A 122 2.67 14.00 14.31
CA PRO A 122 2.00 14.24 15.57
C PRO A 122 1.56 12.90 16.22
N PRO A 123 1.54 12.82 17.55
CA PRO A 123 1.12 11.64 18.31
C PRO A 123 -0.23 11.04 17.90
N GLU A 124 -1.23 11.86 17.55
CA GLU A 124 -2.54 11.40 17.07
C GLU A 124 -2.36 10.59 15.79
N ALA A 125 -1.67 11.14 14.80
CA ALA A 125 -1.42 10.47 13.53
C ALA A 125 -0.62 9.17 13.69
N LEU A 126 0.37 9.14 14.59
CA LEU A 126 1.11 7.92 14.90
C LEU A 126 0.23 6.87 15.58
N THR A 127 -0.63 7.29 16.50
CA THR A 127 -1.54 6.39 17.23
C THR A 127 -2.57 5.78 16.28
N VAL A 128 -3.27 6.59 15.49
CA VAL A 128 -4.28 6.08 14.56
C VAL A 128 -3.66 5.34 13.37
N GLY A 129 -2.43 5.69 12.98
CA GLY A 129 -1.65 4.91 12.02
C GLY A 129 -1.31 3.51 12.54
N LEU A 130 -1.01 3.37 13.84
CA LEU A 130 -0.88 2.05 14.45
C LEU A 130 -2.22 1.30 14.48
N VAL A 131 -3.34 1.98 14.77
CA VAL A 131 -4.68 1.36 14.71
C VAL A 131 -4.98 0.84 13.29
N HIS A 132 -4.62 1.61 12.26
CA HIS A 132 -4.71 1.22 10.85
C HIS A 132 -3.92 -0.07 10.56
N ASP A 133 -2.66 -0.13 10.99
CA ASP A 133 -1.81 -1.31 10.77
C ASP A 133 -2.30 -2.56 11.52
N LEU A 134 -2.81 -2.39 12.75
CA LEU A 134 -3.44 -3.48 13.49
C LEU A 134 -4.76 -3.93 12.85
N PHE A 135 -5.50 -3.00 12.22
CA PHE A 135 -6.73 -3.33 11.52
C PHE A 135 -6.47 -4.22 10.31
N HIS A 136 -5.36 -4.07 9.58
CA HIS A 136 -5.03 -4.97 8.48
C HIS A 136 -4.95 -6.44 8.92
N VAL A 137 -4.30 -6.73 10.05
CA VAL A 137 -4.21 -8.10 10.61
C VAL A 137 -5.60 -8.63 10.98
N PHE A 138 -6.44 -7.78 11.56
CA PHE A 138 -7.81 -8.15 11.89
C PHE A 138 -8.68 -8.37 10.63
N ALA A 139 -8.64 -7.46 9.66
CA ALA A 139 -9.38 -7.54 8.41
C ALA A 139 -9.02 -8.79 7.60
N ALA A 140 -7.76 -9.16 7.61
CA ALA A 140 -7.28 -10.43 7.07
C ALA A 140 -7.99 -11.66 7.66
N SER A 141 -8.34 -11.65 8.95
CA SER A 141 -9.09 -12.75 9.58
C SER A 141 -10.55 -12.84 9.11
N LEU A 142 -11.07 -11.77 8.49
CA LEU A 142 -12.39 -11.72 7.88
C LEU A 142 -12.40 -12.13 6.40
N GLY A 143 -11.25 -12.51 5.83
CA GLY A 143 -11.13 -12.81 4.41
C GLY A 143 -11.17 -11.57 3.51
N LEU A 144 -10.91 -10.37 4.07
CA LEU A 144 -10.66 -9.17 3.28
C LEU A 144 -9.23 -9.25 2.73
N GLU A 145 -9.05 -10.10 1.72
CA GLU A 145 -7.75 -10.50 1.18
C GLU A 145 -7.03 -9.37 0.43
N ALA A 146 -5.73 -9.60 0.20
CA ALA A 146 -4.90 -8.69 -0.57
C ALA A 146 -5.33 -8.64 -2.02
N ALA A 147 -5.46 -7.42 -2.56
CA ALA A 147 -5.69 -7.22 -3.97
C ALA A 147 -4.60 -7.92 -4.79
N ASP A 148 -4.99 -8.43 -5.95
CA ASP A 148 -4.02 -9.02 -6.85
C ASP A 148 -3.13 -7.93 -7.48
N LEU A 149 -1.96 -7.72 -6.87
CA LEU A 149 -1.00 -6.70 -7.33
C LEU A 149 -0.47 -6.96 -8.75
N ARG A 150 -0.72 -8.13 -9.34
CA ARG A 150 -0.40 -8.41 -10.76
C ARG A 150 -1.18 -7.48 -11.68
N VAL A 151 -2.41 -7.10 -11.30
CA VAL A 151 -3.30 -6.23 -12.07
C VAL A 151 -2.74 -4.80 -12.22
N LEU A 152 -1.92 -4.34 -11.25
CA LEU A 152 -1.27 -3.02 -11.29
C LEU A 152 -0.60 -2.72 -12.64
N SER A 153 -0.05 -3.75 -13.27
CA SER A 153 0.68 -3.60 -14.53
C SER A 153 -0.18 -3.41 -15.79
N ARG A 154 -1.44 -3.83 -15.73
CA ARG A 154 -2.42 -3.65 -16.80
C ARG A 154 -3.37 -2.49 -16.51
N TYR A 155 -3.28 -1.92 -15.30
CA TYR A 155 -4.14 -0.85 -14.86
C TYR A 155 -3.98 0.39 -15.75
N PRO A 156 -5.08 1.01 -16.22
CA PRO A 156 -5.04 2.15 -17.14
C PRO A 156 -4.70 3.47 -16.42
N GLU A 157 -3.51 3.53 -15.81
CA GLU A 157 -3.08 4.66 -14.97
C GLU A 157 -2.93 5.98 -15.75
N LEU A 158 -2.64 5.91 -17.06
CA LEU A 158 -2.49 7.06 -17.95
C LEU A 158 -3.71 7.26 -18.87
N ASP A 159 -4.83 6.58 -18.62
CA ASP A 159 -6.04 6.81 -19.40
C ASP A 159 -6.71 8.13 -18.96
N PRO A 160 -6.80 9.15 -19.84
CA PRO A 160 -7.30 10.47 -19.45
C PRO A 160 -8.75 10.46 -18.99
N THR A 161 -9.60 9.65 -19.62
CA THR A 161 -11.03 9.55 -19.31
C THR A 161 -11.23 8.88 -17.95
N ASN A 162 -10.54 7.77 -17.69
CA ASN A 162 -10.55 7.07 -16.41
C ASN A 162 -10.11 7.99 -15.26
N ASN A 163 -9.05 8.78 -15.48
CA ASN A 163 -8.55 9.70 -14.48
C ASN A 163 -9.48 10.89 -14.25
N ALA A 164 -10.02 11.50 -15.31
CA ALA A 164 -10.95 12.62 -15.21
C ALA A 164 -12.25 12.19 -14.50
N LEU A 165 -12.86 11.08 -14.90
CA LEU A 165 -14.07 10.55 -14.24
C LEU A 165 -13.78 10.09 -12.81
N GLY A 166 -12.62 9.46 -12.56
CA GLY A 166 -12.23 9.07 -11.20
C GLY A 166 -11.96 10.28 -10.29
N THR A 167 -11.59 11.43 -10.86
CA THR A 167 -11.52 12.69 -10.11
C THR A 167 -12.92 13.17 -9.71
N LEU A 168 -13.91 13.04 -10.60
CA LEU A 168 -15.31 13.36 -10.29
C LEU A 168 -15.84 12.47 -9.15
N GLU A 169 -15.54 11.17 -9.15
CA GLU A 169 -15.87 10.27 -8.02
C GLU A 169 -15.35 10.82 -6.68
N GLY A 170 -14.08 11.23 -6.65
CA GLY A 170 -13.45 11.82 -5.45
C GLY A 170 -14.09 13.13 -5.01
N LEU A 171 -14.43 14.01 -5.95
CA LEU A 171 -15.07 15.29 -5.68
C LEU A 171 -16.50 15.12 -5.12
N ILE A 172 -17.28 14.20 -5.66
CA ILE A 172 -18.63 13.88 -5.15
C ILE A 172 -18.56 13.42 -3.69
N LEU A 173 -17.66 12.49 -3.38
CA LEU A 173 -17.46 12.00 -2.00
C LEU A 173 -16.90 13.09 -1.08
N HIS A 174 -15.97 13.90 -1.57
CA HIS A 174 -15.40 15.03 -0.82
C HIS A 174 -16.48 16.03 -0.39
N ASP A 175 -17.35 16.44 -1.33
CA ASP A 175 -18.40 17.42 -1.07
C ASP A 175 -19.37 16.91 -0.01
N PHE A 176 -19.82 15.66 -0.14
CA PHE A 176 -20.70 15.03 0.84
C PHE A 176 -20.06 14.97 2.23
N LEU A 177 -18.84 14.46 2.33
CA LEU A 177 -18.17 14.26 3.62
C LEU A 177 -17.78 15.58 4.29
N THR A 178 -17.36 16.57 3.52
CA THR A 178 -17.02 17.90 4.06
C THR A 178 -18.26 18.62 4.58
N ASP A 179 -19.40 18.49 3.90
CA ASP A 179 -20.67 19.03 4.39
C ASP A 179 -21.14 18.31 5.67
N THR A 180 -21.10 16.97 5.64
CA THR A 180 -21.54 16.11 6.75
C THR A 180 -20.68 16.28 8.01
N LEU A 181 -19.37 16.45 7.85
CA LEU A 181 -18.42 16.62 8.95
C LEU A 181 -18.11 18.10 9.24
N ARG A 182 -18.88 19.04 8.68
CA ARG A 182 -18.63 20.48 8.80
C ARG A 182 -18.40 20.91 10.24
N ASP A 183 -19.31 20.57 11.14
CA ASP A 183 -19.22 20.99 12.56
C ASP A 183 -17.94 20.48 13.23
N PHE A 184 -17.56 19.23 12.95
CA PHE A 184 -16.32 18.63 13.43
C PHE A 184 -15.07 19.32 12.84
N LEU A 185 -15.12 19.69 11.56
CA LEU A 185 -14.00 20.32 10.86
C LEU A 185 -13.84 21.81 11.21
N THR A 186 -14.91 22.51 11.60
CA THR A 186 -14.95 23.96 11.79
C THR A 186 -15.00 24.41 13.25
N GLU A 187 -14.40 23.68 14.20
CA GLU A 187 -14.33 24.09 15.61
C GLU A 187 -13.50 25.38 15.84
N ALA A 188 -13.99 26.52 15.34
CA ALA A 188 -13.71 27.87 15.79
C ALA A 188 -14.97 28.38 16.52
N PRO A 189 -14.87 28.85 17.77
CA PRO A 189 -16.02 29.38 18.49
C PRO A 189 -16.46 30.70 17.82
N GLY A 190 -17.69 30.75 17.28
CA GLY A 190 -18.38 32.01 17.02
C GLY A 190 -18.96 32.26 15.63
N THR A 191 -18.82 31.36 14.65
CA THR A 191 -19.62 31.43 13.43
C THR A 191 -20.74 30.41 13.53
N GLY A 192 -21.94 30.88 13.84
CA GLY A 192 -23.14 30.03 13.91
C GLY A 192 -23.34 29.20 12.62
N PRO A 193 -24.15 28.14 12.68
CA PRO A 193 -24.35 27.26 11.54
C PRO A 193 -24.83 28.09 10.34
N ALA A 194 -24.01 28.15 9.27
CA ALA A 194 -24.57 28.43 7.97
C ALA A 194 -25.55 27.30 7.67
N PRO A 195 -26.77 27.58 7.19
CA PRO A 195 -27.72 26.53 6.85
C PRO A 195 -27.07 25.62 5.80
N GLY A 196 -26.67 24.41 6.22
CA GLY A 196 -26.26 23.35 5.33
C GLY A 196 -27.45 23.02 4.46
N GLY A 197 -27.36 23.32 3.16
CA GLY A 197 -28.23 22.69 2.19
C GLY A 197 -27.83 21.22 2.15
N GLY A 198 -28.41 20.42 3.05
CA GLY A 198 -27.98 19.05 3.34
C GLY A 198 -27.85 18.26 2.05
N VAL A 199 -26.65 17.75 1.78
CA VAL A 199 -26.44 16.85 0.66
C VAL A 199 -27.18 15.54 0.96
N GLU A 200 -28.22 15.24 0.19
CA GLU A 200 -29.02 14.03 0.39
C GLU A 200 -28.19 12.78 0.08
N PRO A 201 -28.00 11.83 1.03
CA PRO A 201 -27.18 10.65 0.80
C PRO A 201 -27.64 9.82 -0.41
N GLU A 202 -28.94 9.68 -0.62
CA GLU A 202 -29.50 8.94 -1.76
C GLU A 202 -29.12 9.59 -3.11
N ARG A 203 -29.11 10.93 -3.14
CA ARG A 203 -28.73 11.69 -4.33
C ARG A 203 -27.24 11.57 -4.60
N THR A 204 -26.39 11.68 -3.57
CA THR A 204 -24.95 11.45 -3.70
C THR A 204 -24.62 10.04 -4.16
N ALA A 205 -25.32 9.03 -3.62
CA ALA A 205 -25.13 7.63 -4.03
C ALA A 205 -25.43 7.47 -5.52
N TYR A 206 -26.54 8.03 -6.01
CA TYR A 206 -26.88 8.02 -7.42
C TYR A 206 -25.84 8.73 -8.29
N GLU A 207 -25.44 9.96 -7.94
CA GLU A 207 -24.44 10.73 -8.70
C GLU A 207 -23.08 10.01 -8.77
N PHE A 208 -22.62 9.47 -7.63
CA PHE A 208 -21.39 8.70 -7.55
C PHE A 208 -21.46 7.43 -8.40
N CYS A 209 -22.51 6.63 -8.24
CA CYS A 209 -22.67 5.37 -8.98
C CYS A 209 -22.82 5.61 -10.48
N LEU A 210 -23.45 6.72 -10.90
CA LEU A 210 -23.56 7.10 -12.29
C LEU A 210 -22.19 7.41 -12.92
N VAL A 211 -21.36 8.22 -12.25
CA VAL A 211 -19.98 8.51 -12.71
C VAL A 211 -19.13 7.24 -12.72
N ARG A 212 -19.25 6.41 -11.69
CA ARG A 212 -18.51 5.15 -11.58
C ARG A 212 -18.88 4.15 -12.66
N ARG A 213 -20.16 4.04 -13.00
CA ARG A 213 -20.66 3.22 -14.11
C ARG A 213 -20.05 3.65 -15.44
N GLU A 214 -20.04 4.95 -15.71
CA GLU A 214 -19.41 5.51 -16.91
C GLU A 214 -17.91 5.20 -16.96
N ARG A 215 -17.21 5.41 -15.84
CA ARG A 215 -15.76 5.18 -15.75
C ARG A 215 -15.37 3.72 -15.92
N ARG A 216 -16.12 2.82 -15.28
CA ARG A 216 -15.83 1.37 -15.28
C ARG A 216 -16.34 0.67 -16.55
N GLY A 217 -17.25 1.26 -17.31
CA GLY A 217 -17.81 0.66 -18.53
C GLY A 217 -16.76 0.11 -19.51
N PRO A 218 -15.62 0.80 -19.74
CA PRO A 218 -14.54 0.30 -20.59
C PRO A 218 -13.53 -0.64 -19.91
N LEU A 219 -13.62 -0.88 -18.60
CA LEU A 219 -12.64 -1.66 -17.83
C LEU A 219 -12.97 -3.16 -17.85
N GLU A 220 -11.92 -3.99 -17.79
CA GLU A 220 -12.07 -5.44 -17.62
C GLU A 220 -12.50 -5.77 -16.18
N ASP A 221 -13.27 -6.85 -16.01
CA ASP A 221 -13.77 -7.30 -14.69
C ASP A 221 -12.63 -7.50 -13.68
N GLU A 222 -11.50 -8.09 -14.10
CA GLU A 222 -10.32 -8.26 -13.23
C GLU A 222 -9.74 -6.94 -12.71
N VAL A 223 -9.85 -5.86 -13.50
CA VAL A 223 -9.43 -4.52 -13.07
C VAL A 223 -10.40 -3.97 -12.04
N ILE A 224 -11.70 -4.14 -12.26
CA ILE A 224 -12.74 -3.70 -11.33
C ILE A 224 -12.61 -4.44 -9.99
N ASP A 225 -12.40 -5.76 -10.02
CA ASP A 225 -12.17 -6.58 -8.83
C ASP A 225 -10.94 -6.10 -8.05
N TYR A 226 -9.85 -5.77 -8.75
CA TYR A 226 -8.66 -5.18 -8.14
C TYR A 226 -8.95 -3.86 -7.42
N GLU A 227 -9.73 -2.97 -8.05
CA GLU A 227 -10.15 -1.71 -7.41
C GLU A 227 -10.93 -1.98 -6.12
N GLN A 228 -11.91 -2.89 -6.18
CA GLN A 228 -12.77 -3.25 -5.05
C GLN A 228 -11.97 -3.87 -3.90
N GLN A 229 -11.02 -4.75 -4.21
CA GLN A 229 -10.16 -5.39 -3.21
C GLN A 229 -9.23 -4.38 -2.54
N LEU A 230 -8.67 -3.42 -3.30
CA LEU A 230 -7.85 -2.35 -2.70
C LEU A 230 -8.68 -1.38 -1.86
N GLU A 231 -9.88 -0.99 -2.31
CA GLU A 231 -10.80 -0.16 -1.51
C GLU A 231 -11.19 -0.86 -0.21
N ALA A 232 -11.45 -2.17 -0.26
CA ALA A 232 -11.73 -2.97 0.93
C ALA A 232 -10.50 -3.10 1.85
N ARG A 233 -9.31 -3.42 1.32
CA ARG A 233 -8.13 -3.66 2.14
C ARG A 233 -7.54 -2.39 2.73
N GLU A 234 -7.20 -1.44 1.88
CA GLU A 234 -6.45 -0.23 2.25
C GLU A 234 -7.41 0.89 2.65
N GLY A 235 -8.53 1.00 1.94
CA GLY A 235 -9.55 2.00 2.22
C GLY A 235 -10.26 1.77 3.56
N LEU A 236 -10.58 0.52 3.94
CA LEU A 236 -11.22 0.27 5.24
C LEU A 236 -10.28 0.46 6.43
N ALA A 237 -8.99 0.12 6.27
CA ALA A 237 -7.99 0.46 7.28
C ALA A 237 -7.89 1.98 7.45
N ARG A 238 -7.98 2.73 6.36
CA ARG A 238 -8.02 4.21 6.38
C ARG A 238 -9.35 4.75 6.94
N TYR A 239 -10.48 4.11 6.68
CA TYR A 239 -11.77 4.42 7.30
C TYR A 239 -11.67 4.30 8.83
N VAL A 240 -11.12 3.20 9.34
CA VAL A 240 -10.93 3.00 10.80
C VAL A 240 -10.00 4.05 11.39
N GLU A 241 -8.93 4.42 10.69
CA GLU A 241 -8.02 5.51 11.06
C GLU A 241 -8.79 6.84 11.25
N VAL A 242 -9.60 7.23 10.26
CA VAL A 242 -10.37 8.48 10.30
C VAL A 242 -11.50 8.44 11.33
N LYS A 243 -12.22 7.32 11.45
CA LYS A 243 -13.24 7.15 12.50
C LYS A 243 -12.63 7.24 13.90
N ALA A 244 -11.44 6.67 14.10
CA ALA A 244 -10.73 6.80 15.37
C ALA A 244 -10.39 8.27 15.68
N LEU A 245 -9.94 9.04 14.68
CA LEU A 245 -9.71 10.48 14.84
C LEU A 245 -11.00 11.25 15.16
N ILE A 246 -12.09 10.99 14.45
CA ILE A 246 -13.39 11.64 14.70
C ILE A 246 -13.86 11.36 16.14
N GLY A 247 -13.81 10.10 16.56
CA GLY A 247 -14.19 9.71 17.91
C GLY A 247 -13.28 10.30 18.99
N ALA A 248 -11.97 10.35 18.73
CA ALA A 248 -10.98 10.91 19.67
C ALA A 248 -11.02 12.44 19.75
N GLY A 249 -11.41 13.11 18.66
CA GLY A 249 -11.55 14.56 18.61
C GLY A 249 -12.80 15.07 19.34
N SER A 250 -13.71 14.19 19.77
CA SER A 250 -14.90 14.61 20.50
C SER A 250 -14.56 15.13 21.90
N PRO A 251 -15.29 16.13 22.43
CA PRO A 251 -15.03 16.71 23.75
C PRO A 251 -15.10 15.72 24.92
N GLU A 252 -15.84 14.62 24.76
CA GLU A 252 -16.02 13.59 25.80
C GLU A 252 -15.00 12.45 25.68
N TYR A 253 -14.05 12.52 24.74
CA TYR A 253 -12.90 11.61 24.73
C TYR A 253 -11.81 12.10 25.66
N GLU A 254 -11.47 11.28 26.65
CA GLU A 254 -10.33 11.53 27.54
C GLU A 254 -9.14 10.64 27.13
N PRO A 255 -8.03 11.23 26.65
CA PRO A 255 -6.84 10.48 26.30
C PRO A 255 -6.23 9.76 27.51
N SER A 256 -5.44 8.70 27.27
CA SER A 256 -4.75 8.00 28.36
C SER A 256 -3.58 8.82 28.92
N ARG A 257 -3.03 8.35 30.05
CA ARG A 257 -1.74 8.84 30.55
C ARG A 257 -0.61 8.63 29.53
N ALA A 258 -0.68 7.59 28.71
CA ALA A 258 0.33 7.31 27.70
C ALA A 258 0.34 8.40 26.62
N PHE A 259 -0.84 8.79 26.13
CA PHE A 259 -0.95 9.89 25.17
C PHE A 259 -0.48 11.21 25.76
N ARG A 260 -0.92 11.58 26.97
CA ARG A 260 -0.43 12.80 27.63
C ARG A 260 1.09 12.82 27.77
N THR A 261 1.70 11.67 28.06
CA THR A 261 3.16 11.51 28.13
C THR A 261 3.82 11.67 26.76
N LEU A 262 3.21 11.12 25.71
CA LEU A 262 3.70 11.16 24.33
C LEU A 262 3.56 12.54 23.69
N SER A 263 2.46 13.25 23.97
CA SER A 263 2.03 14.45 23.25
C SER A 263 2.16 15.74 24.04
N GLY A 264 2.22 15.67 25.38
CA GLY A 264 2.11 16.83 26.25
C GLY A 264 0.74 17.51 26.22
N ARG A 265 -0.30 16.85 25.66
CA ARG A 265 -1.65 17.42 25.45
C ARG A 265 -2.73 16.57 26.08
N ASP A 266 -3.77 17.24 26.55
CA ASP A 266 -4.91 16.63 27.24
C ASP A 266 -6.04 16.21 26.28
N THR A 267 -5.98 16.59 25.01
CA THR A 267 -7.00 16.29 23.99
C THR A 267 -6.37 15.95 22.64
N TYR A 268 -7.15 15.36 21.73
CA TYR A 268 -6.78 15.15 20.32
C TYR A 268 -7.04 16.42 19.51
N SER A 269 -6.43 17.53 19.92
CA SER A 269 -6.69 18.86 19.34
C SER A 269 -6.37 18.98 17.85
N LEU A 270 -5.57 18.05 17.28
CA LEU A 270 -5.23 18.04 15.86
C LEU A 270 -6.15 17.13 15.03
N ALA A 271 -7.12 16.43 15.65
CA ALA A 271 -7.99 15.51 14.92
C ALA A 271 -8.79 16.19 13.78
N PRO A 272 -9.43 17.38 13.97
CA PRO A 272 -10.10 18.07 12.87
C PRO A 272 -9.19 18.37 11.68
N GLU A 273 -7.97 18.86 11.95
CA GLU A 273 -6.98 19.15 10.90
C GLU A 273 -6.54 17.87 10.17
N LEU A 274 -6.26 16.79 10.91
CA LEU A 274 -5.84 15.52 10.33
C LEU A 274 -6.93 14.88 9.46
N VAL A 275 -8.19 14.93 9.90
CA VAL A 275 -9.34 14.45 9.11
C VAL A 275 -9.56 15.34 7.89
N GLY A 276 -9.54 16.66 8.05
CA GLY A 276 -9.68 17.61 6.94
C GLY A 276 -8.60 17.42 5.87
N ASN A 277 -7.34 17.25 6.29
CA ASN A 277 -6.22 16.94 5.40
C ASN A 277 -6.43 15.61 4.66
N ARG A 278 -7.07 14.62 5.30
CA ARG A 278 -7.36 13.34 4.68
C ARG A 278 -8.48 13.46 3.63
N LEU A 279 -9.57 14.16 3.96
CA LEU A 279 -10.64 14.43 3.01
C LEU A 279 -10.15 15.25 1.81
N ALA A 280 -9.26 16.22 2.03
CA ALA A 280 -8.69 17.04 0.96
C ALA A 280 -7.97 16.20 -0.11
N ARG A 281 -7.43 15.03 0.23
CA ARG A 281 -6.79 14.11 -0.74
C ARG A 281 -7.75 13.60 -1.80
N LEU A 282 -9.05 13.50 -1.51
CA LEU A 282 -10.07 13.11 -2.50
C LEU A 282 -10.16 14.08 -3.69
N ARG A 283 -9.70 15.32 -3.53
CA ARG A 283 -9.63 16.32 -4.62
C ARG A 283 -8.40 16.16 -5.51
N GLU A 284 -7.41 15.41 -5.02
CA GLU A 284 -6.09 15.26 -5.64
C GLU A 284 -5.91 13.88 -6.29
N ILE A 285 -6.78 12.91 -5.98
CA ILE A 285 -6.71 11.58 -6.60
C ILE A 285 -6.87 11.69 -8.12
N ASN A 286 -6.09 10.89 -8.85
CA ASN A 286 -6.07 10.80 -10.32
C ASN A 286 -5.64 12.06 -11.07
N VAL A 287 -5.43 13.20 -10.39
CA VAL A 287 -4.90 14.42 -11.03
C VAL A 287 -3.49 14.12 -11.53
N LYS A 288 -3.28 14.21 -12.84
CA LYS A 288 -2.05 13.84 -13.54
C LYS A 288 -1.61 12.42 -13.19
N ALA A 289 -2.55 11.48 -13.27
CA ALA A 289 -2.39 10.09 -12.87
C ALA A 289 -1.91 9.86 -11.41
N ALA A 290 -1.90 10.89 -10.56
CA ALA A 290 -1.37 10.78 -9.22
C ALA A 290 -2.16 9.74 -8.41
N GLY A 291 -1.49 8.65 -8.06
CA GLY A 291 -2.09 7.57 -7.27
C GLY A 291 -3.12 6.72 -8.01
N ALA A 292 -3.28 6.87 -9.33
CA ALA A 292 -4.41 6.31 -10.07
C ALA A 292 -4.53 4.78 -10.00
N ALA A 293 -3.41 4.08 -9.87
CA ALA A 293 -3.38 2.61 -9.82
C ALA A 293 -3.21 2.04 -8.41
N TRP A 294 -3.06 2.88 -7.39
CA TRP A 294 -2.76 2.44 -6.02
C TRP A 294 -3.35 3.37 -4.95
N TRP A 295 -2.77 4.56 -4.78
CA TRP A 295 -3.09 5.45 -3.66
C TRP A 295 -4.52 5.95 -3.67
N ARG A 296 -5.18 6.05 -4.83
CA ARG A 296 -6.56 6.52 -4.89
C ARG A 296 -7.51 5.65 -4.07
N PHE A 297 -7.28 4.34 -4.03
CA PHE A 297 -8.17 3.37 -3.39
C PHE A 297 -8.14 3.45 -1.86
N PHE A 298 -7.06 3.99 -1.30
CA PHE A 298 -6.95 4.31 0.11
C PHE A 298 -7.97 5.40 0.48
N GLU A 299 -8.08 6.41 -0.38
CA GLU A 299 -8.93 7.57 -0.12
C GLU A 299 -10.38 7.29 -0.54
N THR A 300 -10.61 6.66 -1.71
CA THR A 300 -11.98 6.32 -2.14
C THR A 300 -12.59 5.24 -1.25
N GLY A 301 -11.87 4.18 -0.89
CA GLY A 301 -12.40 3.15 0.02
C GLY A 301 -12.67 3.68 1.43
N MET A 302 -11.83 4.59 1.94
CA MET A 302 -12.10 5.32 3.18
C MET A 302 -13.41 6.11 3.08
N ALA A 303 -13.52 6.91 2.02
CA ALA A 303 -14.67 7.78 1.82
C ALA A 303 -15.97 6.99 1.61
N LEU A 304 -15.90 5.84 0.93
CA LEU A 304 -17.03 4.93 0.78
C LEU A 304 -17.45 4.30 2.11
N GLY A 305 -16.50 3.92 2.97
CA GLY A 305 -16.82 3.45 4.32
C GLY A 305 -17.48 4.54 5.17
N LEU A 306 -16.98 5.78 5.10
CA LEU A 306 -17.60 6.93 5.80
C LEU A 306 -18.99 7.22 5.24
N PHE A 307 -19.16 7.17 3.93
CA PHE A 307 -20.44 7.37 3.27
C PHE A 307 -21.45 6.27 3.62
N ALA A 308 -21.01 5.01 3.69
CA ALA A 308 -21.82 3.86 4.04
C ALA A 308 -22.45 3.98 5.45
N ASP A 309 -21.79 4.65 6.39
CA ASP A 309 -22.36 4.96 7.71
C ASP A 309 -23.66 5.80 7.63
N HIS A 310 -23.91 6.49 6.52
CA HIS A 310 -25.09 7.34 6.32
C HIS A 310 -26.23 6.68 5.55
N ILE A 311 -25.96 5.58 4.84
CA ILE A 311 -26.94 4.98 3.91
C ILE A 311 -27.34 3.54 4.27
N GLU A 312 -26.51 2.79 4.99
CA GLU A 312 -26.77 1.38 5.31
C GLU A 312 -26.23 1.00 6.70
N PRO A 313 -27.05 1.02 7.76
CA PRO A 313 -26.60 0.78 9.13
C PRO A 313 -25.86 -0.55 9.37
N LYS A 314 -26.05 -1.56 8.51
CA LYS A 314 -25.44 -2.89 8.66
C LYS A 314 -24.30 -3.18 7.68
N TRP A 315 -23.82 -2.17 6.96
CA TRP A 315 -22.86 -2.34 5.86
C TRP A 315 -21.59 -3.10 6.28
N LYS A 316 -21.04 -2.84 7.47
CA LYS A 316 -19.81 -3.50 7.97
C LYS A 316 -19.96 -5.01 8.06
N SER A 317 -21.13 -5.47 8.55
CA SER A 317 -21.44 -6.90 8.68
C SER A 317 -21.68 -7.58 7.33
N GLU A 318 -21.99 -6.82 6.29
CA GLU A 318 -22.17 -7.33 4.94
C GLU A 318 -20.85 -7.41 4.21
N VAL A 319 -20.01 -6.39 4.32
CA VAL A 319 -18.64 -6.42 3.80
C VAL A 319 -17.84 -7.53 4.45
N ALA A 320 -17.97 -7.74 5.77
CA ALA A 320 -17.39 -8.88 6.46
C ALA A 320 -17.92 -10.25 5.99
N ARG A 321 -19.02 -10.29 5.23
CA ARG A 321 -19.58 -11.50 4.60
C ARG A 321 -19.32 -11.56 3.08
N GLY A 322 -18.48 -10.67 2.55
CA GLY A 322 -18.05 -10.65 1.15
C GLY A 322 -18.80 -9.67 0.25
N ALA A 323 -19.64 -8.78 0.77
CA ALA A 323 -20.19 -7.68 -0.03
C ALA A 323 -19.09 -6.67 -0.39
N THR A 324 -19.13 -6.12 -1.60
CA THR A 324 -18.23 -5.01 -1.98
C THR A 324 -18.78 -3.69 -1.47
N LEU A 325 -17.90 -2.70 -1.26
CA LEU A 325 -18.34 -1.33 -0.91
C LEU A 325 -19.26 -0.74 -1.98
N ASP A 326 -19.02 -1.04 -3.26
CA ASP A 326 -19.93 -0.67 -4.35
C ASP A 326 -21.34 -1.22 -4.13
N SER A 327 -21.46 -2.52 -3.84
CA SER A 327 -22.77 -3.15 -3.65
C SER A 327 -23.56 -2.59 -2.47
N VAL A 328 -22.87 -2.05 -1.46
CA VAL A 328 -23.48 -1.33 -0.34
C VAL A 328 -24.01 0.02 -0.82
N VAL A 329 -23.17 0.78 -1.53
CA VAL A 329 -23.51 2.13 -1.99
C VAL A 329 -24.60 2.11 -3.07
N GLU A 330 -24.59 1.12 -3.95
CA GLU A 330 -25.54 0.97 -5.06
C GLU A 330 -26.93 0.46 -4.63
N ARG A 331 -27.07 -0.14 -3.44
CA ARG A 331 -28.27 -0.91 -3.05
C ARG A 331 -29.58 -0.12 -3.10
N GLY A 332 -29.53 1.18 -2.82
CA GLY A 332 -30.67 2.09 -2.85
C GLY A 332 -30.80 2.89 -4.15
N VAL A 333 -29.83 2.79 -5.05
CA VAL A 333 -29.73 3.64 -6.23
C VAL A 333 -30.75 3.21 -7.28
N ARG A 334 -31.58 4.16 -7.71
CA ARG A 334 -32.49 3.98 -8.84
C ARG A 334 -32.01 4.85 -9.98
N PHE A 335 -31.42 4.23 -10.99
CA PHE A 335 -31.08 4.91 -12.23
C PHE A 335 -32.36 5.40 -12.92
N LEU A 336 -32.27 6.59 -13.51
CA LEU A 336 -33.37 7.20 -14.27
C LEU A 336 -33.54 6.55 -15.63
N GLY A 337 -32.50 5.87 -16.13
CA GLY A 337 -32.42 5.30 -17.47
C GLY A 337 -32.26 6.38 -18.54
N ASP A 338 -32.05 5.98 -19.79
CA ASP A 338 -31.83 6.95 -20.87
C ASP A 338 -33.15 7.63 -21.28
N PRO A 339 -33.16 8.96 -21.48
CA PRO A 339 -32.01 9.89 -21.51
C PRO A 339 -31.78 10.64 -20.18
N GLY A 340 -32.40 10.20 -19.07
CA GLY A 340 -32.29 10.86 -17.77
C GLY A 340 -30.89 10.77 -17.17
N ASP A 341 -30.30 9.58 -17.23
CA ASP A 341 -28.92 9.33 -16.75
C ASP A 341 -27.90 10.17 -17.54
N GLU A 342 -28.02 10.24 -18.88
CA GLU A 342 -27.12 11.04 -19.73
C GLU A 342 -27.15 12.53 -19.36
N ARG A 343 -28.35 13.10 -19.18
CA ARG A 343 -28.50 14.51 -18.79
C ARG A 343 -27.91 14.80 -17.42
N GLU A 344 -28.00 13.84 -16.50
CA GLU A 344 -27.41 14.01 -15.19
C GLU A 344 -25.88 13.92 -15.25
N LEU A 345 -25.35 12.98 -16.03
CA LEU A 345 -23.91 12.87 -16.25
C LEU A 345 -23.35 14.17 -16.84
N ASP A 346 -24.04 14.77 -17.81
CA ASP A 346 -23.65 16.08 -18.38
C ASP A 346 -23.64 17.20 -17.32
N ARG A 347 -24.64 17.24 -16.43
CA ARG A 347 -24.67 18.19 -15.31
C ARG A 347 -23.51 17.99 -14.34
N LEU A 348 -23.18 16.75 -14.01
CA LEU A 348 -22.04 16.43 -13.15
C LEU A 348 -20.71 16.82 -13.81
N LYS A 349 -20.58 16.56 -15.12
CA LYS A 349 -19.42 17.00 -15.91
C LYS A 349 -19.26 18.52 -15.90
N GLU A 350 -20.35 19.27 -16.04
CA GLU A 350 -20.34 20.73 -15.94
C GLU A 350 -19.98 21.19 -14.52
N LYS A 351 -20.65 20.65 -13.49
CA LYS A 351 -20.44 20.99 -12.07
C LYS A 351 -18.99 20.84 -11.63
N TYR A 352 -18.32 19.77 -12.09
CA TYR A 352 -16.98 19.39 -11.65
C TYR A 352 -15.86 19.72 -12.66
N ASP A 353 -16.17 20.51 -13.68
CA ASP A 353 -15.23 20.98 -14.71
C ASP A 353 -14.50 19.83 -15.43
N TYR A 354 -15.28 18.83 -15.88
CA TYR A 354 -14.75 17.61 -16.50
C TYR A 354 -13.91 17.89 -17.75
N GLU A 355 -14.34 18.79 -18.64
CA GLU A 355 -13.64 19.04 -19.91
C GLU A 355 -12.22 19.59 -19.69
N SER A 356 -12.06 20.58 -18.82
CA SER A 356 -10.76 21.15 -18.41
C SER A 356 -9.84 20.09 -17.78
N ARG A 357 -10.41 19.20 -16.96
CA ARG A 357 -9.67 18.09 -16.36
C ARG A 357 -9.25 17.07 -17.41
N LEU A 358 -10.15 16.70 -18.31
CA LEU A 358 -9.87 15.78 -19.40
C LEU A 358 -8.74 16.32 -20.28
N GLU A 359 -8.77 17.60 -20.66
CA GLU A 359 -7.69 18.26 -21.41
C GLU A 359 -6.36 18.21 -20.65
N THR A 360 -6.38 18.46 -19.35
CA THR A 360 -5.19 18.39 -18.48
C THR A 360 -4.62 16.97 -18.43
N GLU A 361 -5.46 15.95 -18.26
CA GLU A 361 -5.04 14.54 -18.24
C GLU A 361 -4.53 14.08 -19.60
N TRP A 362 -5.12 14.55 -20.70
CA TRP A 362 -4.63 14.28 -22.05
C TRP A 362 -3.22 14.83 -22.26
N ALA A 363 -3.01 16.10 -21.92
CA ALA A 363 -1.71 16.74 -22.04
C ALA A 363 -0.65 16.01 -21.19
N PHE A 364 -1.01 15.65 -19.95
CA PHE A 364 -0.13 14.90 -19.06
C PHE A 364 0.18 13.49 -19.56
N SER A 365 -0.83 12.73 -20.01
CA SER A 365 -0.65 11.37 -20.53
C SER A 365 0.29 11.34 -21.73
N LEU A 366 0.18 12.32 -22.64
CA LEU A 366 1.08 12.46 -23.78
C LEU A 366 2.53 12.77 -23.37
N ASP A 367 2.72 13.70 -22.44
CA ASP A 367 4.06 14.05 -21.93
C ASP A 367 4.70 12.87 -21.18
N GLU A 368 3.92 12.20 -20.34
CA GLU A 368 4.38 11.08 -19.53
C GLU A 368 4.72 9.85 -20.38
N ARG A 369 3.95 9.56 -21.43
CA ARG A 369 4.31 8.52 -22.42
C ARG A 369 5.62 8.85 -23.12
N ARG A 370 5.80 10.09 -23.60
CA ARG A 370 7.06 10.53 -24.21
C ARG A 370 8.24 10.43 -23.23
N ARG A 371 8.04 10.80 -21.96
CA ARG A 371 9.05 10.68 -20.91
C ARG A 371 9.46 9.22 -20.69
N ARG A 372 8.48 8.31 -20.60
CA ARG A 372 8.70 6.86 -20.42
C ARG A 372 9.40 6.24 -21.62
N ASP A 373 8.99 6.58 -22.85
CA ASP A 373 9.64 6.14 -24.08
C ASP A 373 11.08 6.65 -24.17
N GLY A 374 11.30 7.93 -23.83
CA GLY A 374 12.64 8.53 -23.76
C GLY A 374 13.52 7.86 -22.70
N LEU A 375 12.96 7.52 -21.54
CA LEU A 375 13.66 6.77 -20.50
C LEU A 375 14.03 5.36 -20.98
N LEU A 376 13.09 4.64 -21.60
CA LEU A 376 13.33 3.31 -22.17
C LEU A 376 14.47 3.36 -23.21
N ALA A 377 14.38 4.27 -24.18
CA ALA A 377 15.39 4.45 -25.20
C ALA A 377 16.77 4.77 -24.60
N ARG A 378 16.82 5.64 -23.58
CA ARG A 378 18.05 5.97 -22.86
C ARG A 378 18.65 4.77 -22.11
N LEU A 379 17.82 3.95 -21.45
CA LEU A 379 18.29 2.78 -20.69
C LEU A 379 18.83 1.69 -21.62
N LEU A 380 18.12 1.42 -22.72
CA LEU A 380 18.54 0.45 -23.74
C LEU A 380 19.75 0.93 -24.54
N GLY A 381 19.89 2.25 -24.72
CA GLY A 381 21.02 2.89 -25.40
C GLY A 381 22.18 3.30 -24.49
N ALA A 382 22.09 3.08 -23.17
CA ALA A 382 23.08 3.56 -22.21
C ALA A 382 24.49 3.02 -22.52
N GLU A 383 25.50 3.85 -22.27
CA GLU A 383 26.90 3.44 -22.32
C GLU A 383 27.25 2.51 -21.15
N GLY A 384 28.10 1.51 -21.41
CA GLY A 384 28.53 0.53 -20.40
C GLY A 384 28.47 -0.89 -20.95
N THR A 385 28.54 -1.88 -20.06
CA THR A 385 28.25 -3.27 -20.45
C THR A 385 26.75 -3.53 -20.28
N ARG A 386 26.11 -3.98 -21.36
CA ARG A 386 24.70 -4.38 -21.34
C ARG A 386 24.55 -5.87 -21.09
N PHE A 387 23.60 -6.23 -20.26
CA PHE A 387 23.21 -7.62 -20.00
C PHE A 387 21.75 -7.81 -20.35
N THR A 388 21.46 -8.93 -20.99
CA THR A 388 20.10 -9.46 -21.13
C THR A 388 20.07 -10.80 -20.42
N PHE A 389 19.32 -10.90 -19.33
CA PHE A 389 19.03 -12.16 -18.66
C PHE A 389 17.73 -12.71 -19.18
N ASP A 390 17.78 -13.86 -19.83
CA ASP A 390 16.61 -14.59 -20.33
C ASP A 390 16.25 -15.70 -19.34
N VAL A 391 15.09 -15.55 -18.70
CA VAL A 391 14.55 -16.51 -17.72
C VAL A 391 13.34 -17.29 -18.27
N SER A 392 13.11 -17.26 -19.58
CA SER A 392 11.91 -17.85 -20.18
C SER A 392 11.79 -19.37 -20.01
N ASP A 393 12.90 -20.09 -19.82
CA ASP A 393 12.88 -21.54 -19.58
C ASP A 393 12.59 -21.88 -18.10
N LEU A 394 12.86 -20.94 -17.20
CA LEU A 394 12.52 -21.10 -15.78
C LEU A 394 11.01 -20.99 -15.56
N ILE A 395 10.36 -20.13 -16.34
CA ILE A 395 9.00 -19.68 -16.12
C ILE A 395 8.12 -20.11 -17.31
N PRO A 396 7.37 -21.22 -17.20
CA PRO A 396 6.54 -21.73 -18.29
C PRO A 396 5.53 -20.69 -18.78
N GLU A 397 5.15 -20.75 -20.06
CA GLU A 397 4.13 -19.85 -20.64
C GLU A 397 2.83 -19.82 -19.86
N GLU A 398 2.44 -20.94 -19.26
CA GLU A 398 1.20 -21.11 -18.52
C GLU A 398 1.29 -20.73 -17.02
N THR A 399 2.48 -20.39 -16.51
CA THR A 399 2.73 -20.23 -15.06
C THR A 399 3.68 -19.06 -14.71
N TRP A 400 3.78 -18.03 -15.56
CA TRP A 400 4.38 -16.75 -15.12
C TRP A 400 3.66 -16.17 -13.88
N TRP A 401 2.47 -16.67 -13.58
CA TRP A 401 1.59 -16.21 -12.51
C TRP A 401 1.28 -17.24 -11.41
N ASP A 402 1.80 -18.48 -11.50
CA ASP A 402 1.46 -19.57 -10.55
C ASP A 402 2.54 -19.73 -9.47
N SER A 403 2.28 -19.12 -8.32
CA SER A 403 3.23 -18.84 -7.25
C SER A 403 3.39 -20.01 -6.27
N GLY A 404 4.47 -20.76 -6.47
CA GLY A 404 5.10 -21.56 -5.41
C GLY A 404 6.59 -21.83 -5.61
N ARG A 405 7.16 -21.47 -6.79
CA ARG A 405 8.49 -21.92 -7.21
C ARG A 405 9.50 -20.80 -7.53
N PHE A 406 9.04 -19.55 -7.58
CA PHE A 406 9.90 -18.37 -7.68
C PHE A 406 9.25 -17.15 -7.00
N THR A 407 10.04 -16.13 -6.71
CA THR A 407 9.65 -14.87 -6.05
C THR A 407 10.29 -13.68 -6.76
N MET A 408 9.52 -12.61 -6.96
CA MET A 408 10.02 -11.31 -7.39
C MET A 408 9.78 -10.27 -6.31
N VAL A 409 10.78 -9.44 -6.05
CA VAL A 409 10.71 -8.36 -5.05
C VAL A 409 11.14 -7.05 -5.71
N TRP A 410 10.27 -6.04 -5.64
CA TRP A 410 10.46 -4.69 -6.18
C TRP A 410 9.66 -3.68 -5.34
N ASP A 411 9.99 -2.39 -5.48
CA ASP A 411 9.30 -1.26 -4.85
C ASP A 411 8.17 -0.77 -5.79
N PRO A 412 6.88 -0.90 -5.42
CA PRO A 412 5.80 -0.49 -6.30
C PRO A 412 5.69 0.97 -6.62
N SER A 413 6.28 1.83 -5.80
CA SER A 413 6.37 3.26 -6.07
C SER A 413 7.45 3.61 -7.11
N ALA A 414 8.30 2.65 -7.46
CA ALA A 414 9.48 2.84 -8.30
C ALA A 414 9.43 2.10 -9.64
N VAL A 415 8.22 1.78 -10.14
CA VAL A 415 8.03 1.12 -11.44
C VAL A 415 7.34 2.07 -12.42
N ASP A 416 7.84 2.14 -13.66
CA ASP A 416 7.16 2.80 -14.77
C ASP A 416 6.70 1.72 -15.78
N THR A 417 5.40 1.68 -16.10
CA THR A 417 4.87 0.82 -17.18
C THR A 417 4.93 1.58 -18.51
N VAL A 418 5.72 1.09 -19.47
CA VAL A 418 5.87 1.72 -20.80
C VAL A 418 4.83 1.19 -21.77
N SER A 419 4.59 -0.13 -21.71
CA SER A 419 3.54 -0.82 -22.46
C SER A 419 3.07 -2.04 -21.68
N GLN A 420 2.05 -2.75 -22.20
CA GLN A 420 1.58 -4.01 -21.62
C GLN A 420 2.70 -5.07 -21.47
N ASN A 421 3.79 -4.96 -22.24
CA ASN A 421 4.88 -5.92 -22.24
C ASN A 421 6.20 -5.38 -21.67
N VAL A 422 6.28 -4.10 -21.31
CA VAL A 422 7.56 -3.48 -20.93
C VAL A 422 7.40 -2.62 -19.68
N ARG A 423 8.24 -2.90 -18.68
CA ARG A 423 8.33 -2.13 -17.43
C ARG A 423 9.76 -1.67 -17.16
N ILE A 424 9.87 -0.61 -16.37
CA ILE A 424 11.15 -0.09 -15.89
C ILE A 424 11.13 -0.06 -14.37
N HIS A 425 11.93 -0.92 -13.75
CA HIS A 425 12.17 -0.93 -12.30
C HIS A 425 13.28 0.06 -11.97
N LYS A 426 12.93 1.25 -11.45
CA LYS A 426 13.88 2.37 -11.29
C LYS A 426 14.88 2.18 -10.15
N ARG A 427 14.50 1.44 -9.10
CA ARG A 427 15.31 1.20 -7.88
C ARG A 427 15.88 -0.21 -7.79
N GLY A 428 15.82 -0.96 -8.89
CA GLY A 428 16.27 -2.34 -8.94
C GLY A 428 15.15 -3.35 -8.71
N LEU A 429 15.53 -4.61 -8.80
CA LEU A 429 14.65 -5.76 -8.84
C LEU A 429 15.42 -6.96 -8.27
N ARG A 430 14.70 -7.87 -7.61
CA ARG A 430 15.23 -9.20 -7.29
C ARG A 430 14.32 -10.28 -7.85
N PHE A 431 14.92 -11.23 -8.57
CA PHE A 431 14.28 -12.46 -9.01
C PHE A 431 14.97 -13.64 -8.32
N LYS A 432 14.20 -14.54 -7.71
CA LYS A 432 14.73 -15.77 -7.11
C LYS A 432 13.84 -16.95 -7.41
N GLY A 433 14.39 -18.05 -7.90
CA GLY A 433 13.63 -19.27 -8.21
C GLY A 433 14.49 -20.29 -8.95
N PHE A 434 14.16 -21.58 -8.82
CA PHE A 434 14.86 -22.66 -9.55
C PHE A 434 16.40 -22.63 -9.43
N GLY A 435 16.92 -22.37 -8.22
CA GLY A 435 18.38 -22.25 -8.00
C GLY A 435 19.02 -20.99 -8.60
N THR A 436 18.22 -20.06 -9.13
CA THR A 436 18.63 -18.76 -9.67
C THR A 436 18.35 -17.64 -8.67
N ASP A 437 19.26 -16.68 -8.54
CA ASP A 437 19.11 -15.44 -7.76
C ASP A 437 19.73 -14.29 -8.55
N LEU A 438 18.88 -13.47 -9.18
CA LEU A 438 19.25 -12.24 -9.87
C LEU A 438 18.92 -11.07 -8.97
N ARG A 439 19.94 -10.27 -8.62
CA ARG A 439 19.78 -9.07 -7.80
C ARG A 439 20.34 -7.88 -8.53
N PHE A 440 19.48 -6.89 -8.73
CA PHE A 440 19.81 -5.59 -9.28
C PHE A 440 19.57 -4.57 -8.17
N LYS A 441 20.63 -3.99 -7.63
CA LYS A 441 20.57 -3.03 -6.52
C LYS A 441 20.97 -1.66 -7.03
N ASP A 442 20.10 -0.66 -6.81
CA ASP A 442 20.32 0.74 -7.20
C ASP A 442 20.61 0.91 -8.71
N LEU A 443 20.12 -0.03 -9.52
CA LEU A 443 20.24 -0.03 -10.98
C LEU A 443 18.87 -0.15 -11.62
N PRO A 444 18.55 0.69 -12.63
CA PRO A 444 17.34 0.52 -13.41
C PRO A 444 17.35 -0.81 -14.19
N VAL A 445 16.23 -1.53 -14.16
CA VAL A 445 16.05 -2.77 -14.92
C VAL A 445 14.86 -2.61 -15.85
N VAL A 446 15.07 -2.87 -17.15
CA VAL A 446 13.96 -2.99 -18.11
C VAL A 446 13.51 -4.43 -18.12
N GLU A 447 12.25 -4.67 -17.76
CA GLU A 447 11.62 -5.98 -17.80
C GLU A 447 10.77 -6.10 -19.07
N ASP A 448 11.09 -7.08 -19.91
CA ASP A 448 10.25 -7.52 -21.04
C ASP A 448 9.42 -8.73 -20.58
N LEU A 449 8.14 -8.50 -20.35
CA LEU A 449 7.20 -9.50 -19.85
C LEU A 449 6.89 -10.56 -20.90
N LYS A 450 6.81 -10.18 -22.17
CA LYS A 450 6.44 -11.09 -23.26
C LYS A 450 7.52 -12.14 -23.48
N HIS A 451 8.77 -11.70 -23.46
CA HIS A 451 9.91 -12.58 -23.71
C HIS A 451 10.60 -13.05 -22.42
N ARG A 452 10.15 -12.55 -21.25
CA ARG A 452 10.67 -12.91 -19.92
C ARG A 452 12.15 -12.57 -19.80
N LEU A 453 12.49 -11.34 -20.17
CA LEU A 453 13.85 -10.83 -20.19
C LEU A 453 14.03 -9.71 -19.18
N PHE A 454 15.22 -9.65 -18.58
CA PHE A 454 15.69 -8.48 -17.83
C PHE A 454 16.87 -7.85 -18.54
N HIS A 455 16.73 -6.60 -18.95
CA HIS A 455 17.81 -5.81 -19.53
C HIS A 455 18.36 -4.83 -18.50
N VAL A 456 19.68 -4.82 -18.36
CA VAL A 456 20.39 -3.90 -17.47
C VAL A 456 21.67 -3.39 -18.13
N SER A 457 21.95 -2.11 -17.94
CA SER A 457 23.18 -1.46 -18.38
C SER A 457 24.01 -1.10 -17.16
N VAL A 458 25.20 -1.67 -17.03
CA VAL A 458 26.11 -1.40 -15.92
C VAL A 458 27.12 -0.34 -16.35
N PRO A 459 27.24 0.80 -15.63
CA PRO A 459 28.07 1.94 -16.02
C PRO A 459 29.56 1.72 -15.72
N VAL A 460 30.07 0.53 -16.02
CA VAL A 460 31.48 0.17 -15.87
C VAL A 460 31.97 -0.41 -17.19
N LYS A 461 33.04 0.17 -17.74
CA LYS A 461 33.84 -0.43 -18.82
C LYS A 461 35.09 -1.02 -18.18
N GLY A 462 35.16 -2.34 -18.03
CA GLY A 462 36.26 -3.01 -17.32
C GLY A 462 36.20 -4.53 -17.42
N ALA A 463 37.24 -5.21 -16.92
CA ALA A 463 37.32 -6.67 -16.96
C ALA A 463 36.12 -7.30 -16.23
N LEU A 464 35.34 -8.07 -16.99
CA LEU A 464 34.18 -8.77 -16.48
C LEU A 464 34.62 -10.03 -15.75
N ASN A 465 34.37 -10.08 -14.44
CA ASN A 465 34.54 -11.31 -13.67
C ASN A 465 33.27 -12.16 -13.86
N LEU A 466 33.32 -13.03 -14.86
CA LEU A 466 32.34 -14.08 -15.09
C LEU A 466 33.00 -15.40 -14.72
N GLU A 467 32.47 -16.08 -13.71
CA GLU A 467 32.89 -17.42 -13.35
C GLU A 467 31.76 -18.40 -13.67
N GLY A 468 32.09 -19.43 -14.44
CA GLY A 468 31.22 -20.57 -14.77
C GLY A 468 31.90 -21.84 -14.35
N ASP A 469 31.20 -22.70 -13.63
CA ASP A 469 31.69 -24.03 -13.24
C ASP A 469 33.06 -23.93 -12.51
N GLY A 470 33.26 -22.86 -11.73
CA GLY A 470 34.49 -22.59 -10.98
C GLY A 470 35.66 -22.01 -11.80
N HIS A 471 35.44 -21.64 -13.06
CA HIS A 471 36.47 -21.13 -13.97
C HIS A 471 36.06 -19.82 -14.68
N PRO A 472 37.01 -18.93 -15.04
CA PRO A 472 36.71 -17.74 -15.82
C PRO A 472 36.13 -18.09 -17.20
N PHE A 473 35.03 -17.44 -17.59
CA PHE A 473 34.40 -17.62 -18.90
C PHE A 473 35.18 -16.92 -20.03
N SER A 474 35.35 -17.61 -21.17
CA SER A 474 35.83 -16.98 -22.42
C SER A 474 34.65 -16.54 -23.29
N LEU A 475 34.51 -15.22 -23.49
CA LEU A 475 33.36 -14.60 -24.16
C LEU A 475 33.34 -14.72 -25.70
N GLY A 476 34.36 -15.31 -26.32
CA GLY A 476 34.58 -15.26 -27.78
C GLY A 476 33.70 -16.17 -28.65
N LEU A 477 33.17 -17.28 -28.12
CA LEU A 477 32.40 -18.28 -28.89
C LEU A 477 31.00 -18.57 -28.31
N GLY A 478 30.64 -17.89 -27.23
CA GLY A 478 29.54 -18.32 -26.36
C GLY A 478 29.94 -19.56 -25.56
N ALA A 479 29.38 -19.71 -24.37
CA ALA A 479 29.81 -20.76 -23.45
C ALA A 479 28.65 -21.21 -22.55
N GLN A 480 28.53 -22.53 -22.38
CA GLN A 480 27.54 -23.17 -21.51
C GLN A 480 28.07 -23.28 -20.08
N PHE A 481 27.16 -23.33 -19.11
CA PHE A 481 27.44 -23.71 -17.72
C PHE A 481 26.40 -24.72 -17.24
N GLU A 482 26.83 -25.65 -16.39
CA GLU A 482 25.98 -26.69 -15.80
C GLU A 482 26.12 -26.79 -14.27
N ASP A 483 27.26 -26.37 -13.72
CA ASP A 483 27.59 -26.34 -12.29
C ASP A 483 27.49 -24.93 -11.67
N GLY A 484 27.18 -23.93 -12.49
CA GLY A 484 26.70 -22.62 -12.04
C GLY A 484 27.43 -21.44 -12.67
N LEU A 485 26.69 -20.37 -12.92
CA LEU A 485 27.19 -19.07 -13.33
C LEU A 485 27.14 -18.11 -12.13
N GLU A 486 28.23 -17.37 -11.93
CA GLU A 486 28.28 -16.25 -11.00
C GLU A 486 28.75 -14.98 -11.72
N VAL A 487 27.91 -13.95 -11.69
CA VAL A 487 28.21 -12.61 -12.21
C VAL A 487 28.21 -11.62 -11.05
N ARG A 488 29.33 -10.93 -10.86
CA ARG A 488 29.48 -9.90 -9.83
C ARG A 488 29.98 -8.60 -10.45
N LEU A 489 29.10 -7.61 -10.50
CA LEU A 489 29.39 -6.25 -10.94
C LEU A 489 28.78 -5.24 -9.97
N PRO A 490 29.22 -3.97 -9.99
CA PRO A 490 28.56 -2.93 -9.21
C PRO A 490 27.05 -2.88 -9.52
N GLY A 491 26.23 -3.15 -8.50
CA GLY A 491 24.77 -3.17 -8.59
C GLY A 491 24.17 -4.44 -9.21
N VAL A 492 24.96 -5.37 -9.77
CA VAL A 492 24.46 -6.65 -10.32
C VAL A 492 25.10 -7.83 -9.61
N HIS A 493 24.27 -8.70 -9.05
CA HIS A 493 24.69 -9.99 -8.53
C HIS A 493 23.76 -11.06 -9.09
N ALA A 494 24.26 -11.86 -10.03
CA ALA A 494 23.50 -12.95 -10.63
C ALA A 494 24.16 -14.30 -10.29
N ARG A 495 23.33 -15.23 -9.82
CA ARG A 495 23.66 -16.65 -9.69
C ARG A 495 22.63 -17.47 -10.44
N ALA A 496 23.08 -18.42 -11.24
CA ALA A 496 22.23 -19.34 -11.98
C ALA A 496 22.88 -20.73 -12.00
N ARG A 497 22.08 -21.79 -12.09
CA ARG A 497 22.59 -23.17 -12.05
C ARG A 497 23.09 -23.64 -13.42
N SER A 498 22.27 -23.48 -14.46
CA SER A 498 22.57 -23.96 -15.80
C SER A 498 22.15 -22.93 -16.86
N GLY A 499 22.80 -22.97 -18.02
CA GLY A 499 22.45 -22.09 -19.13
C GLY A 499 23.61 -21.83 -20.09
N TYR A 500 23.52 -20.71 -20.81
CA TYR A 500 24.60 -20.26 -21.67
C TYR A 500 24.73 -18.74 -21.73
N VAL A 501 25.97 -18.30 -21.93
CA VAL A 501 26.33 -16.90 -22.16
C VAL A 501 26.74 -16.74 -23.61
N LYS A 502 26.23 -15.69 -24.27
CA LYS A 502 26.57 -15.33 -25.65
C LYS A 502 26.91 -13.85 -25.72
N ASN A 503 28.08 -13.53 -26.27
CA ASN A 503 28.44 -12.16 -26.60
C ASN A 503 27.82 -11.76 -27.94
N LEU A 504 26.94 -10.76 -27.93
CA LEU A 504 26.25 -10.21 -29.09
C LEU A 504 26.84 -8.84 -29.52
N GLY A 505 28.09 -8.58 -29.16
CA GLY A 505 28.77 -7.31 -29.41
C GLY A 505 28.63 -6.38 -28.22
N GLU A 506 27.61 -5.53 -28.22
CA GLU A 506 27.38 -4.55 -27.14
C GLU A 506 26.62 -5.14 -25.94
N THR A 507 26.04 -6.32 -26.11
CA THR A 507 25.21 -7.00 -25.12
C THR A 507 25.74 -8.40 -24.83
N LEU A 508 25.89 -8.71 -23.54
CA LEU A 508 26.05 -10.07 -23.04
C LEU A 508 24.68 -10.67 -22.77
N TYR A 509 24.29 -11.62 -23.61
CA TYR A 509 23.04 -12.35 -23.47
C TYR A 509 23.28 -13.61 -22.62
N ILE A 510 22.49 -13.79 -21.57
CA ILE A 510 22.61 -14.88 -20.60
C ILE A 510 21.27 -15.60 -20.58
N LYS A 511 21.22 -16.79 -21.19
CA LYS A 511 20.07 -17.68 -21.10
C LYS A 511 20.21 -18.54 -19.87
N ILE A 512 19.19 -18.57 -19.03
CA ILE A 512 19.13 -19.40 -17.83
C ILE A 512 18.14 -20.53 -18.07
N THR A 513 18.57 -21.75 -17.79
CA THR A 513 17.80 -22.97 -18.02
C THR A 513 17.49 -23.74 -16.74
N ARG A 514 16.59 -24.71 -16.90
CA ARG A 514 16.42 -25.95 -16.13
C ARG A 514 17.35 -26.20 -14.93
#